data_AF-A0A535E6D7-F1
#
_entry.id   AF-A0A535E6D7-F1
#
_cell.length_a   1.000
_cell.length_b   1.000
_cell.length_c   1.000
_cell.angle_alpha   90.00
_cell.angle_beta   90.00
_cell.angle_gamma   90.00
#
_symmetry.space_group_name_H-M   'P 1'
#
loop_
_entity.id
_entity.type
_entity.pdbx_description
1 polymer ?
#
loop_
_entity_poly.entity_id
_entity_poly.type
_entity_poly.pdbx_seq_one_letter_code
_entity_poly.pdbx_strand_id
1 'polypeptide(L)'
;MTRSIAANIRGLTLAIAMTFLVTSVGVGYWTLVAGDELGSDPFNPRLVAAIRDRPRGFIKDSAGNTLAESVQTPDGYKRVYRDKTLAHVTGYASFQFGASGIEAAYAESLVGQDPGDPLSQWRARYLREREPPGSIVLGIDPKVQKAAVDALGGRRGAIVAIDPRNGAILASASWPQYDASLISDPATEDATWKQVNADPDKPLINRVTQGLYPPGSTFKIVTGAAALESGVDPNAKVRVDDPWQADKSWGSYFVRSSSRAHGDYTMADGYRLSENIYFAKIGLQIGGPKLAEYAQRFGIGSSTRCDITGAKGQLSRTGVLDRPTLVADTSYGQGELLVSPLQMALVAAAVGMGGVMPTPHYATEVRDAAGHAIRVIAPGPIGQVIRPETARTLTTMLVGAVEGPGAFAFAAK
;
A
#
# COMPACT_ATOMS: atom_id res chain seq x y z
N MET A 1 -35.68 15.53 -73.98
CA MET A 1 -36.68 16.24 -73.15
C MET A 1 -35.93 17.04 -72.10
N THR A 2 -35.78 18.34 -72.32
CA THR A 2 -35.16 19.26 -71.35
C THR A 2 -36.15 19.52 -70.21
N ARG A 3 -35.81 19.14 -68.98
CA ARG A 3 -36.61 19.52 -67.79
C ARG A 3 -36.72 21.04 -67.74
N SER A 4 -37.92 21.56 -67.48
CA SER A 4 -38.14 23.00 -67.42
C SER A 4 -37.27 23.63 -66.32
N ILE A 5 -36.82 24.87 -66.53
CA ILE A 5 -36.01 25.61 -65.55
C ILE A 5 -36.70 25.60 -64.17
N ALA A 6 -38.03 25.73 -64.13
CA ALA A 6 -38.81 25.68 -62.90
C ALA A 6 -38.74 24.31 -62.19
N ALA A 7 -38.72 23.20 -62.94
CA ALA A 7 -38.56 21.85 -62.36
C ALA A 7 -37.15 21.65 -61.79
N ASN A 8 -36.12 22.20 -62.46
CA ASN A 8 -34.74 22.17 -61.97
C ASN A 8 -34.56 23.04 -60.71
N ILE A 9 -35.17 24.23 -60.66
CA ILE A 9 -35.18 25.10 -59.47
C ILE A 9 -35.85 24.38 -58.30
N ARG A 10 -37.04 23.79 -58.49
CA ARG A 10 -37.73 23.05 -57.42
C ARG A 10 -36.91 21.87 -56.93
N GLY A 11 -36.30 21.10 -57.83
CA GLY A 11 -35.43 19.98 -57.48
C GLY A 11 -34.23 20.42 -56.65
N LEU A 12 -33.58 21.53 -57.04
CA LEU A 12 -32.45 22.10 -56.30
C LEU A 12 -32.88 22.61 -54.91
N THR A 13 -34.00 23.33 -54.84
CA THR A 13 -34.55 23.80 -53.55
C THR A 13 -34.85 22.65 -52.61
N LEU A 14 -35.46 21.56 -53.11
CA LEU A 14 -35.76 20.37 -52.31
C LEU A 14 -34.49 19.67 -51.85
N ALA A 15 -33.47 19.58 -52.71
CA ALA A 15 -32.18 19.01 -52.35
C ALA A 15 -31.50 19.83 -51.24
N ILE A 16 -31.46 21.17 -51.37
CA ILE A 16 -30.89 22.06 -50.36
C ILE A 16 -31.66 21.95 -49.04
N ALA A 17 -33.00 21.95 -49.09
CA ALA A 17 -33.85 21.83 -47.91
C ALA A 17 -33.64 20.49 -47.18
N MET A 18 -33.53 19.38 -47.91
CA MET A 18 -33.20 18.08 -47.31
C MET A 18 -31.80 18.06 -46.71
N THR A 19 -30.80 18.62 -47.38
CA THR A 19 -29.44 18.71 -46.82
C THR A 19 -29.44 19.51 -45.53
N PHE A 20 -30.15 20.65 -45.50
CA PHE A 20 -30.26 21.48 -44.31
C PHE A 20 -31.00 20.78 -43.16
N LEU A 21 -32.04 20.01 -43.48
CA LEU A 21 -32.75 19.19 -42.50
C LEU A 21 -31.82 18.12 -41.91
N VAL A 22 -31.09 17.40 -42.74
CA VAL A 22 -30.15 16.35 -42.30
C VAL A 22 -29.03 16.94 -41.44
N THR A 23 -28.43 18.05 -41.85
CA THR A 23 -27.38 18.70 -41.04
C THR A 23 -27.93 19.25 -39.73
N SER A 24 -29.14 19.82 -39.72
CA SER A 24 -29.80 20.32 -38.51
C SER A 24 -30.12 19.20 -37.52
N VAL A 25 -30.63 18.07 -38.01
CA VAL A 25 -30.86 16.87 -37.18
C VAL A 25 -29.53 16.34 -36.64
N GLY A 26 -28.48 16.31 -37.46
CA GLY A 26 -27.14 15.92 -37.03
C GLY A 26 -26.59 16.83 -35.91
N VAL A 27 -26.65 18.15 -36.09
CA VAL A 27 -26.24 19.12 -35.05
C VAL A 27 -27.08 18.94 -33.78
N GLY A 28 -28.40 18.77 -33.92
CA GLY A 28 -29.29 18.52 -32.79
C GLY A 28 -28.93 17.25 -32.01
N TYR A 29 -28.60 16.16 -32.71
CA TYR A 29 -28.13 14.93 -32.08
C TYR A 29 -26.82 15.15 -31.30
N TRP A 30 -25.80 15.75 -31.92
CA TRP A 30 -24.50 15.96 -31.28
C TRP A 30 -24.54 16.95 -30.12
N THR A 31 -25.46 17.91 -30.14
CA THR A 31 -25.56 18.95 -29.10
C THR A 31 -26.51 18.57 -27.96
N LEU A 32 -27.64 17.92 -28.25
CA LEU A 32 -28.69 17.66 -27.26
C LEU A 32 -28.70 16.21 -26.75
N VAL A 33 -28.26 15.24 -27.56
CA VAL A 33 -28.30 13.81 -27.20
C VAL A 33 -26.92 13.33 -26.78
N ALA A 34 -25.91 13.52 -27.64
CA ALA A 34 -24.54 13.08 -27.37
C ALA A 34 -23.69 14.14 -26.63
N GLY A 35 -24.21 15.35 -26.43
CA GLY A 35 -23.46 16.49 -25.91
C GLY A 35 -22.90 16.26 -24.51
N ASP A 36 -23.71 15.73 -23.60
CA ASP A 36 -23.31 15.46 -22.21
C ASP A 36 -22.30 14.29 -22.13
N GLU A 37 -22.51 13.24 -22.93
CA GLU A 37 -21.60 12.08 -23.00
C GLU A 37 -20.22 12.50 -23.54
N LEU A 38 -20.18 13.24 -24.65
CA LEU A 38 -18.93 13.79 -25.21
C LEU A 38 -18.28 14.82 -24.29
N GLY A 39 -19.09 15.60 -23.57
CA GLY A 39 -18.64 16.61 -22.62
C GLY A 39 -18.01 16.02 -21.35
N SER A 40 -18.51 14.86 -20.92
CA SER A 40 -18.04 14.12 -19.74
C SER A 40 -17.05 13.00 -20.07
N ASP A 41 -16.81 12.74 -21.35
CA ASP A 41 -15.80 11.79 -21.82
C ASP A 41 -14.42 12.15 -21.21
N PRO A 42 -13.77 11.24 -20.46
CA PRO A 42 -12.42 11.43 -19.94
C PRO A 42 -11.38 11.79 -21.00
N PHE A 43 -11.61 11.40 -22.26
CA PHE A 43 -10.78 11.69 -23.42
C PHE A 43 -11.11 13.01 -24.12
N ASN A 44 -12.06 13.79 -23.60
CA ASN A 44 -12.42 15.07 -24.19
C ASN A 44 -11.20 16.02 -24.16
N PRO A 45 -10.68 16.47 -25.33
CA PRO A 45 -9.50 17.32 -25.38
C PRO A 45 -9.66 18.65 -24.63
N ARG A 46 -10.89 19.16 -24.50
CA ARG A 46 -11.18 20.39 -23.74
C ARG A 46 -11.09 20.16 -22.24
N LEU A 47 -11.56 19.00 -21.76
CA LEU A 47 -11.45 18.63 -20.35
C LEU A 47 -9.98 18.39 -19.98
N VAL A 48 -9.25 17.65 -20.83
CA VAL A 48 -7.81 17.43 -20.68
C VAL A 48 -7.05 18.76 -20.68
N ALA A 49 -7.33 19.67 -21.62
CA ALA A 49 -6.71 21.00 -21.65
C ALA A 49 -7.02 21.84 -20.39
N ALA A 50 -8.29 21.86 -19.94
CA ALA A 50 -8.70 22.63 -18.77
C ALA A 50 -8.06 22.13 -17.45
N ILE A 51 -7.79 20.82 -17.35
CA ILE A 51 -7.07 20.25 -16.20
C ILE A 51 -5.56 20.49 -16.36
N ARG A 52 -5.01 20.38 -17.58
CA ARG A 52 -3.59 20.67 -17.88
C ARG A 52 -3.21 22.13 -17.68
N ASP A 53 -4.15 23.06 -17.76
CA ASP A 53 -3.92 24.46 -17.42
C ASP A 53 -3.64 24.69 -15.92
N ARG A 54 -3.75 23.66 -15.08
CA ARG A 54 -3.55 23.76 -13.63
C ARG A 54 -2.35 22.93 -13.17
N PRO A 55 -1.37 23.55 -12.49
CA PRO A 55 -0.30 22.80 -11.87
C PRO A 55 -0.83 22.04 -10.64
N ARG A 56 -0.32 20.82 -10.44
CA ARG A 56 -0.45 20.08 -9.19
C ARG A 56 0.71 20.43 -8.27
N GLY A 57 0.44 20.35 -6.97
CA GLY A 57 1.35 20.65 -5.88
C GLY A 57 2.58 19.77 -5.83
N PHE A 58 3.60 20.19 -5.10
CA PHE A 58 4.81 19.40 -4.93
C PHE A 58 4.57 18.21 -4.01
N ILE A 59 5.18 17.06 -4.30
CA ILE A 59 5.39 15.99 -3.32
C ILE A 59 6.87 16.04 -2.95
N LYS A 60 7.18 16.10 -1.65
CA LYS A 60 8.54 16.24 -1.12
C LYS A 60 8.87 15.13 -0.13
N ASP A 61 10.13 14.77 -0.04
CA ASP A 61 10.63 13.90 1.03
C ASP A 61 10.81 14.67 2.35
N SER A 62 11.24 13.98 3.41
CA SER A 62 11.46 14.57 4.74
C SER A 62 12.60 15.60 4.78
N ALA A 63 13.51 15.57 3.81
CA ALA A 63 14.59 16.54 3.67
C ALA A 63 14.19 17.76 2.81
N GLY A 64 12.96 17.77 2.27
CA GLY A 64 12.44 18.82 1.41
C GLY A 64 12.82 18.69 -0.07
N ASN A 65 13.43 17.58 -0.48
CA ASN A 65 13.71 17.32 -1.89
C ASN A 65 12.41 17.03 -2.63
N THR A 66 12.26 17.60 -3.82
CA THR A 66 11.09 17.36 -4.68
C THR A 66 11.13 15.94 -5.25
N LEU A 67 10.06 15.19 -5.02
CA LEU A 67 9.82 13.86 -5.59
C LEU A 67 8.91 13.92 -6.82
N ALA A 68 7.89 14.78 -6.77
CA ALA A 68 6.98 15.02 -7.89
C ALA A 68 6.62 16.51 -8.02
N GLU A 69 6.53 16.99 -9.25
CA GLU A 69 6.15 18.38 -9.55
C GLU A 69 5.45 18.52 -10.90
N SER A 70 4.80 19.67 -11.10
CA SER A 70 4.22 20.05 -12.39
C SER A 70 5.15 21.02 -13.12
N VAL A 71 5.64 20.60 -14.27
CA VAL A 71 6.52 21.39 -15.15
C VAL A 71 5.69 22.01 -16.26
N GLN A 72 5.87 23.30 -16.50
CA GLN A 72 5.19 24.01 -17.59
C GLN A 72 5.77 23.60 -18.95
N THR A 73 4.90 23.31 -19.90
CA THR A 73 5.20 23.01 -21.30
C THR A 73 4.34 23.92 -22.22
N PRO A 74 4.60 23.98 -23.53
CA PRO A 74 3.77 24.76 -24.45
C PRO A 74 2.29 24.37 -24.45
N ASP A 75 2.00 23.11 -24.10
CA ASP A 75 0.65 22.53 -24.12
C ASP A 75 0.01 22.46 -22.71
N GLY A 76 0.52 23.23 -21.74
CA GLY A 76 0.04 23.27 -20.34
C GLY A 76 1.05 22.68 -19.35
N TYR A 77 0.59 22.10 -18.26
CA TYR A 77 1.47 21.46 -17.26
C TYR A 77 1.60 19.95 -17.51
N LYS A 78 2.82 19.43 -17.32
CA LYS A 78 3.13 17.99 -17.30
C LYS A 78 3.57 17.59 -15.90
N ARG A 79 3.07 16.45 -15.42
CA ARG A 79 3.49 15.89 -14.13
C ARG A 79 4.78 15.07 -14.29
N VAL A 80 5.79 15.37 -13.47
CA VAL A 80 7.12 14.74 -13.53
C VAL A 80 7.47 14.17 -12.16
N TYR A 81 7.99 12.95 -12.16
CA TYR A 81 8.47 12.22 -10.98
C TYR A 81 9.97 12.00 -11.11
N ARG A 82 10.73 12.47 -10.11
CA ARG A 82 12.20 12.53 -10.18
C ARG A 82 12.87 11.20 -9.84
N ASP A 83 12.20 10.38 -9.03
CA ASP A 83 12.73 9.10 -8.56
C ASP A 83 11.75 7.95 -8.85
N LYS A 84 12.13 7.06 -9.78
CA LYS A 84 11.36 5.86 -10.13
C LYS A 84 11.25 4.87 -8.97
N THR A 85 12.19 4.91 -8.03
CA THR A 85 12.20 4.02 -6.88
C THR A 85 11.10 4.30 -5.88
N LEU A 86 10.51 5.49 -5.97
CA LEU A 86 9.38 5.93 -5.17
C LEU A 86 8.06 5.90 -5.95
N ALA A 87 8.01 5.33 -7.15
CA ALA A 87 6.80 5.28 -7.98
C ALA A 87 5.59 4.67 -7.25
N HIS A 88 5.79 3.62 -6.43
CA HIS A 88 4.71 3.01 -5.63
C HIS A 88 4.27 3.85 -4.42
N VAL A 89 5.07 4.84 -4.03
CA VAL A 89 4.77 5.80 -2.95
C VAL A 89 4.10 7.02 -3.55
N THR A 90 4.78 7.73 -4.45
CA THR A 90 4.19 8.91 -5.12
C THR A 90 2.93 8.52 -5.88
N GLY A 91 2.94 7.33 -6.49
CA GLY A 91 1.95 6.95 -7.49
C GLY A 91 2.19 7.69 -8.80
N TYR A 92 1.15 7.73 -9.61
CA TYR A 92 1.06 8.51 -10.85
C TYR A 92 -0.22 9.34 -10.83
N ALA A 93 -0.31 10.34 -11.71
CA ALA A 93 -1.51 11.12 -11.97
C ALA A 93 -1.69 11.22 -13.49
N SER A 94 -2.42 10.24 -14.04
CA SER A 94 -2.77 10.15 -15.47
C SER A 94 -4.17 10.70 -15.70
N PHE A 95 -4.35 11.34 -16.86
CA PHE A 95 -5.67 11.80 -17.29
C PHE A 95 -6.57 10.62 -17.68
N GLN A 96 -5.98 9.61 -18.31
CA GLN A 96 -6.68 8.42 -18.79
C GLN A 96 -6.84 7.34 -17.73
N PHE A 97 -5.82 7.10 -16.91
CA PHE A 97 -5.77 5.96 -15.97
C PHE A 97 -5.99 6.38 -14.51
N GLY A 98 -6.29 7.66 -14.26
CA GLY A 98 -6.53 8.19 -12.92
C GLY A 98 -5.25 8.35 -12.11
N ALA A 99 -5.39 8.35 -10.78
CA ALA A 99 -4.28 8.55 -9.86
C ALA A 99 -4.06 7.36 -8.93
N SER A 100 -2.84 7.22 -8.40
CA SER A 100 -2.49 6.20 -7.40
C SER A 100 -1.58 6.76 -6.30
N GLY A 101 -1.30 5.98 -5.26
CA GLY A 101 -0.37 6.37 -4.19
C GLY A 101 -0.76 7.70 -3.51
N ILE A 102 0.25 8.53 -3.21
CA ILE A 102 0.06 9.87 -2.64
C ILE A 102 -0.72 10.80 -3.57
N GLU A 103 -0.55 10.69 -4.89
CA GLU A 103 -1.32 11.50 -5.85
C GLU A 103 -2.83 11.30 -5.72
N ALA A 104 -3.27 10.08 -5.43
CA ALA A 104 -4.66 9.77 -5.15
C ALA A 104 -5.06 10.16 -3.73
N ALA A 105 -4.25 9.78 -2.73
CA ALA A 105 -4.58 9.98 -1.32
C ALA A 105 -4.72 11.47 -0.93
N TYR A 106 -3.94 12.35 -1.59
CA TYR A 106 -3.91 13.79 -1.34
C TYR A 106 -4.30 14.60 -2.58
N ALA A 107 -5.17 14.06 -3.44
CA ALA A 107 -5.55 14.68 -4.70
C ALA A 107 -6.10 16.12 -4.53
N GLU A 108 -6.96 16.33 -3.53
CA GLU A 108 -7.57 17.63 -3.20
C GLU A 108 -6.53 18.63 -2.70
N SER A 109 -5.67 18.21 -1.77
CA SER A 109 -4.58 19.02 -1.23
C SER A 109 -3.61 19.48 -2.32
N LEU A 110 -3.28 18.58 -3.25
CA LEU A 110 -2.38 18.85 -4.38
C LEU A 110 -2.96 19.83 -5.40
N VAL A 111 -4.27 20.09 -5.39
CA VAL A 111 -4.92 21.10 -6.26
C VAL A 111 -5.39 22.34 -5.48
N GLY A 112 -4.93 22.49 -4.22
CA GLY A 112 -5.23 23.67 -3.40
C GLY A 112 -6.62 23.63 -2.73
N GLN A 113 -7.24 22.46 -2.62
CA GLN A 113 -8.57 22.26 -2.02
C GLN A 113 -8.50 21.38 -0.77
N ASP A 114 -7.48 21.58 0.09
CA ASP A 114 -7.30 20.71 1.26
C ASP A 114 -8.50 20.79 2.23
N PRO A 115 -9.00 19.65 2.74
CA PRO A 115 -10.09 19.62 3.72
C PRO A 115 -9.76 20.34 5.05
N GLY A 116 -8.48 20.49 5.37
CA GLY A 116 -7.98 21.23 6.53
C GLY A 116 -8.01 22.76 6.36
N ASP A 117 -8.38 23.27 5.18
CA ASP A 117 -8.60 24.71 4.93
C ASP A 117 -10.01 25.02 4.41
N PRO A 118 -11.02 25.09 5.30
CA PRO A 118 -12.41 25.34 4.92
C PRO A 118 -12.64 26.74 4.33
N LEU A 119 -11.81 27.72 4.69
CA LEU A 119 -11.97 29.10 4.23
C LEU A 119 -11.61 29.21 2.76
N SER A 120 -10.47 28.64 2.36
CA SER A 120 -10.03 28.61 0.97
C SER A 120 -10.98 27.80 0.10
N GLN A 121 -11.53 26.68 0.60
CA GLN A 121 -12.59 25.95 -0.10
C GLN A 121 -13.87 26.79 -0.29
N TRP A 122 -14.28 27.55 0.73
CA TRP A 122 -15.42 28.45 0.63
C TRP A 122 -15.18 29.53 -0.43
N ARG A 123 -13.99 30.17 -0.44
CA ARG A 123 -13.63 31.17 -1.45
C ARG A 123 -13.60 30.57 -2.85
N ALA A 124 -13.01 29.39 -3.01
CA ALA A 124 -13.00 28.69 -4.29
C ALA A 124 -14.41 28.39 -4.80
N ARG A 125 -15.33 27.99 -3.92
CA ARG A 125 -16.71 27.65 -4.28
C ARG A 125 -17.58 28.87 -4.59
N TYR A 126 -17.51 29.92 -3.78
CA TYR A 126 -18.43 31.06 -3.86
C TYR A 126 -17.86 32.29 -4.56
N LEU A 127 -16.56 32.53 -4.42
CA LEU A 127 -15.86 33.65 -5.08
C LEU A 127 -15.18 33.23 -6.40
N ARG A 128 -15.18 31.92 -6.71
CA ARG A 128 -14.44 31.34 -7.85
C ARG A 128 -12.95 31.68 -7.82
N GLU A 129 -12.42 31.94 -6.62
CA GLU A 129 -11.00 32.18 -6.41
C GLU A 129 -10.22 30.90 -6.68
N ARG A 130 -9.07 31.05 -7.35
CA ARG A 130 -8.20 29.93 -7.70
C ARG A 130 -7.13 29.86 -6.65
N GLU A 131 -7.26 28.91 -5.74
CA GLU A 131 -6.23 28.65 -4.73
C GLU A 131 -5.00 28.04 -5.41
N PRO A 132 -3.79 28.51 -5.09
CA PRO A 132 -2.57 27.92 -5.61
C PRO A 132 -2.39 26.51 -5.03
N PRO A 133 -1.74 25.60 -5.77
CA PRO A 133 -1.58 24.23 -5.32
C PRO A 133 -0.68 24.15 -4.07
N GLY A 134 -1.06 23.28 -3.13
CA GLY A 134 -0.28 23.03 -1.92
C GLY A 134 0.95 22.14 -2.16
N SER A 135 1.51 21.59 -1.09
CA SER A 135 2.53 20.54 -1.18
C SER A 135 2.38 19.51 -0.06
N ILE A 136 2.76 18.27 -0.36
CA ILE A 136 2.76 17.17 0.60
C ILE A 136 4.20 16.86 0.99
N VAL A 137 4.47 16.82 2.29
CA VAL A 137 5.76 16.36 2.84
C VAL A 137 5.58 14.93 3.31
N LEU A 138 6.47 14.04 2.87
CA LEU A 138 6.48 12.63 3.25
C LEU A 138 7.48 12.37 4.39
N GLY A 139 7.24 11.30 5.13
CA GLY A 139 8.18 10.76 6.12
C GLY A 139 9.42 10.08 5.50
N ILE A 140 9.45 9.92 4.18
CA ILE A 140 10.52 9.24 3.46
C ILE A 140 11.85 9.94 3.74
N ASP A 141 12.80 9.22 4.30
CA ASP A 141 14.18 9.65 4.46
C ASP A 141 14.97 9.17 3.22
N PRO A 142 15.59 10.08 2.45
CA PRO A 142 16.26 9.72 1.21
C PRO A 142 17.44 8.75 1.41
N LYS A 143 18.12 8.79 2.56
CA LYS A 143 19.22 7.86 2.88
C LYS A 143 18.68 6.47 3.21
N VAL A 144 17.61 6.39 3.99
CA VAL A 144 16.97 5.10 4.33
C VAL A 144 16.33 4.48 3.10
N GLN A 145 15.65 5.27 2.28
CA GLN A 145 15.08 4.83 1.01
C GLN A 145 16.15 4.28 0.07
N LYS A 146 17.26 5.01 -0.10
CA LYS A 146 18.38 4.54 -0.91
C LYS A 146 18.94 3.21 -0.39
N ALA A 147 19.15 3.08 0.92
CA ALA A 147 19.63 1.83 1.51
C ALA A 147 18.67 0.67 1.25
N ALA A 148 17.35 0.90 1.34
CA ALA A 148 16.34 -0.12 1.04
C ALA A 148 16.35 -0.54 -0.44
N VAL A 149 16.49 0.40 -1.37
CA VAL A 149 16.57 0.11 -2.81
C VAL A 149 17.85 -0.66 -3.14
N ASP A 150 19.00 -0.19 -2.64
CA ASP A 150 20.29 -0.82 -2.85
C ASP A 150 20.29 -2.27 -2.28
N ALA A 151 19.68 -2.46 -1.10
CA ALA A 151 19.54 -3.77 -0.48
C ALA A 151 18.62 -4.71 -1.29
N LEU A 152 17.56 -4.23 -1.93
CA LEU A 152 16.75 -5.05 -2.83
C LEU A 152 17.57 -5.52 -4.04
N GLY A 153 18.44 -4.68 -4.58
CA GLY A 153 19.38 -5.05 -5.65
C GLY A 153 18.69 -5.59 -6.90
N GLY A 154 17.51 -5.05 -7.23
CA GLY A 154 16.71 -5.48 -8.39
C GLY A 154 15.98 -6.83 -8.22
N ARG A 155 15.96 -7.40 -7.02
CA ARG A 155 15.22 -8.64 -6.74
C ARG A 155 13.76 -8.35 -6.48
N ARG A 156 12.88 -9.18 -7.02
CA ARG A 156 11.42 -9.09 -6.78
C ARG A 156 11.13 -9.18 -5.28
N GLY A 157 10.55 -8.13 -4.72
CA GLY A 157 10.34 -8.05 -3.27
C GLY A 157 9.99 -6.65 -2.82
N ALA A 158 10.04 -6.45 -1.50
CA ALA A 158 9.77 -5.17 -0.88
C ALA A 158 10.58 -5.00 0.41
N ILE A 159 10.90 -3.75 0.73
CA ILE A 159 11.48 -3.35 2.01
C ILE A 159 10.71 -2.12 2.50
N VAL A 160 10.37 -2.13 3.79
CA VAL A 160 9.71 -1.00 4.46
C VAL A 160 10.43 -0.71 5.77
N ALA A 161 10.66 0.57 6.03
CA ALA A 161 11.15 1.06 7.31
C ALA A 161 10.12 2.03 7.88
N ILE A 162 9.76 1.83 9.13
CA ILE A 162 8.80 2.65 9.86
C ILE A 162 9.47 3.22 11.10
N ASP A 163 9.22 4.49 11.41
CA ASP A 163 9.54 5.03 12.72
C ASP A 163 8.52 4.48 13.73
N PRO A 164 8.95 3.61 14.67
CA PRO A 164 8.00 2.95 15.55
C PRO A 164 7.35 3.94 16.53
N ARG A 165 7.95 5.12 16.77
CA ARG A 165 7.48 6.10 17.76
C ARG A 165 6.22 6.83 17.32
N ASN A 166 6.05 7.06 16.02
CA ASN A 166 4.94 7.84 15.47
C ASN A 166 4.24 7.17 14.27
N GLY A 167 4.84 6.16 13.64
CA GLY A 167 4.28 5.46 12.49
C GLY A 167 4.67 6.04 11.12
N ALA A 168 5.54 7.05 11.08
CA ALA A 168 5.99 7.62 9.81
C ALA A 168 6.78 6.59 8.99
N ILE A 169 6.42 6.43 7.71
CA ILE A 169 7.16 5.56 6.79
C ILE A 169 8.43 6.27 6.33
N LEU A 170 9.58 5.74 6.73
CA LEU A 170 10.91 6.26 6.41
C LEU A 170 11.44 5.75 5.07
N ALA A 171 11.06 4.53 4.69
CA ALA A 171 11.36 3.96 3.38
C ALA A 171 10.27 2.97 2.96
N SER A 172 10.01 2.89 1.67
CA SER A 172 9.04 2.00 1.06
C SER A 172 9.49 1.66 -0.35
N ALA A 173 10.33 0.63 -0.44
CA ALA A 173 10.86 0.14 -1.71
C ALA A 173 10.09 -1.11 -2.16
N SER A 174 9.66 -1.13 -3.42
CA SER A 174 8.97 -2.25 -4.05
C SER A 174 9.58 -2.51 -5.41
N TRP A 175 9.75 -3.78 -5.77
CA TRP A 175 10.38 -4.19 -7.04
C TRP A 175 9.63 -5.34 -7.73
N PRO A 176 9.45 -5.30 -9.07
CA PRO A 176 9.94 -4.28 -10.01
C PRO A 176 9.22 -2.93 -9.95
N GLN A 177 9.90 -1.91 -10.49
CA GLN A 177 9.45 -0.53 -10.55
C GLN A 177 8.86 -0.18 -11.92
N TYR A 178 8.17 0.95 -12.00
CA TYR A 178 7.71 1.56 -13.25
C TYR A 178 8.03 3.06 -13.25
N ASP A 179 7.93 3.70 -14.41
CA ASP A 179 8.12 5.14 -14.53
C ASP A 179 6.77 5.86 -14.49
N ALA A 180 6.47 6.48 -13.34
CA ALA A 180 5.24 7.24 -13.15
C ALA A 180 5.13 8.46 -14.08
N SER A 181 6.26 9.01 -14.54
CA SER A 181 6.26 10.15 -15.47
C SER A 181 5.77 9.75 -16.86
N LEU A 182 6.04 8.51 -17.28
CA LEU A 182 5.56 7.98 -18.55
C LEU A 182 4.07 7.61 -18.50
N ILE A 183 3.56 7.18 -17.34
CA ILE A 183 2.12 6.95 -17.16
C ILE A 183 1.35 8.28 -17.10
N SER A 184 1.99 9.36 -16.64
CA SER A 184 1.33 10.67 -16.46
C SER A 184 1.50 11.61 -17.67
N ASP A 185 2.14 11.14 -18.74
CA ASP A 185 2.36 11.92 -19.97
C ASP A 185 1.38 11.47 -21.06
N PRO A 186 0.49 12.34 -21.57
CA PRO A 186 -0.43 12.01 -22.65
C PRO A 186 0.23 11.41 -23.90
N ALA A 187 1.50 11.75 -24.16
CA ALA A 187 2.22 11.22 -25.32
C ALA A 187 2.64 9.75 -25.14
N THR A 188 2.76 9.25 -23.91
CA THR A 188 3.30 7.92 -23.61
C THR A 188 2.43 7.07 -22.70
N GLU A 189 1.36 7.61 -22.12
CA GLU A 189 0.53 6.94 -21.12
C GLU A 189 -0.06 5.62 -21.62
N ASP A 190 -0.64 5.62 -22.83
CA ASP A 190 -1.26 4.45 -23.44
C ASP A 190 -0.28 3.28 -23.66
N ALA A 191 0.89 3.60 -24.23
CA ALA A 191 1.91 2.60 -24.53
C ALA A 191 2.53 2.05 -23.23
N THR A 192 2.82 2.94 -22.28
CA THR A 192 3.40 2.57 -20.99
C THR A 192 2.42 1.73 -20.18
N TRP A 193 1.14 2.11 -20.14
CA TRP A 193 0.09 1.37 -19.43
C TRP A 193 -0.07 -0.05 -19.96
N LYS A 194 -0.09 -0.22 -21.29
CA LYS A 194 -0.12 -1.55 -21.93
C LYS A 194 1.11 -2.39 -21.53
N GLN A 195 2.30 -1.79 -21.54
CA GLN A 195 3.53 -2.45 -21.16
C GLN A 195 3.49 -2.93 -19.69
N VAL A 196 3.22 -2.04 -18.74
CA VAL A 196 3.27 -2.38 -17.30
C VAL A 196 2.16 -3.34 -16.86
N ASN A 197 1.02 -3.37 -17.56
CA ASN A 197 -0.05 -4.34 -17.27
C ASN A 197 0.22 -5.72 -17.87
N ALA A 198 0.79 -5.76 -19.08
CA ALA A 198 1.17 -7.00 -19.75
C ALA A 198 2.38 -7.68 -19.09
N ASP A 199 3.19 -6.91 -18.36
CA ASP A 199 4.36 -7.41 -17.65
C ASP A 199 3.97 -8.56 -16.67
N PRO A 200 4.60 -9.75 -16.79
CA PRO A 200 4.33 -10.88 -15.92
C PRO A 200 4.77 -10.64 -14.46
N ASP A 201 5.75 -9.75 -14.24
CA ASP A 201 6.24 -9.41 -12.91
C ASP A 201 5.38 -8.34 -12.21
N LYS A 202 4.30 -7.85 -12.83
CA LYS A 202 3.32 -6.95 -12.18
C LYS A 202 3.98 -5.77 -11.46
N PRO A 203 4.68 -4.88 -12.20
CA PRO A 203 5.40 -3.73 -11.63
C PRO A 203 4.47 -2.70 -10.98
N LEU A 204 3.18 -2.65 -11.32
CA LEU A 204 2.23 -1.73 -10.68
C LEU A 204 1.88 -2.10 -9.22
N ILE A 205 2.10 -3.36 -8.80
CA ILE A 205 1.77 -3.79 -7.45
C ILE A 205 2.74 -3.17 -6.45
N ASN A 206 2.21 -2.40 -5.50
CA ASN A 206 2.98 -1.97 -4.33
C ASN A 206 3.13 -3.16 -3.37
N ARG A 207 4.26 -3.85 -3.45
CA ARG A 207 4.50 -5.06 -2.65
C ARG A 207 4.64 -4.79 -1.15
N VAL A 208 4.89 -3.54 -0.73
CA VAL A 208 4.94 -3.15 0.69
C VAL A 208 3.54 -3.21 1.31
N THR A 209 2.55 -2.63 0.64
CA THR A 209 1.19 -2.46 1.18
C THR A 209 0.20 -3.49 0.66
N GLN A 210 0.34 -3.92 -0.60
CA GLN A 210 -0.60 -4.80 -1.31
C GLN A 210 -0.09 -6.24 -1.48
N GLY A 211 1.21 -6.46 -1.35
CA GLY A 211 1.78 -7.80 -1.42
C GLY A 211 1.32 -8.64 -0.22
N LEU A 212 0.80 -9.84 -0.48
CA LEU A 212 0.36 -10.79 0.54
C LEU A 212 1.19 -12.06 0.43
N TYR A 213 1.95 -12.37 1.47
CA TYR A 213 2.91 -13.47 1.48
C TYR A 213 2.81 -14.28 2.78
N PRO A 214 3.14 -15.58 2.75
CA PRO A 214 3.35 -16.33 3.98
C PRO A 214 4.49 -15.67 4.78
N PRO A 215 4.27 -15.23 6.02
CA PRO A 215 5.30 -14.56 6.83
C PRO A 215 6.39 -15.51 7.34
N GLY A 216 6.10 -16.81 7.38
CA GLY A 216 6.97 -17.82 8.00
C GLY A 216 7.36 -17.42 9.43
N SER A 217 8.62 -17.67 9.78
CA SER A 217 9.13 -17.47 11.14
C SER A 217 8.95 -16.07 11.71
N THR A 218 8.73 -15.03 10.91
CA THR A 218 8.44 -13.68 11.43
C THR A 218 7.13 -13.62 12.21
N PHE A 219 6.15 -14.47 11.88
CA PHE A 219 4.87 -14.54 12.59
C PHE A 219 4.97 -15.17 14.00
N LYS A 220 6.08 -15.86 14.30
CA LYS A 220 6.34 -16.40 15.64
C LYS A 220 6.28 -15.32 16.73
N ILE A 221 6.56 -14.07 16.37
CA ILE A 221 6.37 -12.89 17.24
C ILE A 221 4.92 -12.80 17.74
N VAL A 222 3.94 -12.92 16.83
CA VAL A 222 2.51 -12.89 17.15
C VAL A 222 2.12 -14.11 17.98
N THR A 223 2.60 -15.30 17.62
CA THR A 223 2.34 -16.54 18.38
C THR A 223 2.89 -16.46 19.80
N GLY A 224 4.12 -15.99 19.99
CA GLY A 224 4.72 -15.85 21.33
C GLY A 224 4.07 -14.74 22.14
N ALA A 225 3.68 -13.63 21.52
CA ALA A 225 2.84 -12.61 22.16
C ALA A 225 1.54 -13.21 22.69
N ALA A 226 0.81 -13.95 21.85
CA ALA A 226 -0.44 -14.60 22.23
C ALA A 226 -0.24 -15.60 23.38
N ALA A 227 0.86 -16.35 23.36
CA ALA A 227 1.22 -17.31 24.41
C ALA A 227 1.49 -16.65 25.76
N LEU A 228 2.34 -15.62 25.78
CA LEU A 228 2.68 -14.88 27.00
C LEU A 228 1.45 -14.17 27.60
N GLU A 229 0.61 -13.58 26.75
CA GLU A 229 -0.65 -12.99 27.19
C GLU A 229 -1.68 -14.01 27.69
N SER A 230 -1.60 -15.25 27.18
CA SER A 230 -2.44 -16.36 27.64
C SER A 230 -1.86 -17.08 28.86
N GLY A 231 -0.75 -16.58 29.45
CA GLY A 231 -0.17 -17.12 30.68
C GLY A 231 0.78 -18.30 30.49
N VAL A 232 1.26 -18.56 29.27
CA VAL A 232 2.30 -19.56 29.03
C VAL A 232 3.60 -19.11 29.71
N ASP A 233 4.18 -19.96 30.56
CA ASP A 233 5.48 -19.71 31.17
C ASP A 233 6.61 -19.83 30.11
N PRO A 234 7.34 -18.74 29.82
CA PRO A 234 8.41 -18.77 28.82
C PRO A 234 9.60 -19.66 29.20
N ASN A 235 9.75 -19.99 30.48
CA ASN A 235 10.84 -20.85 30.99
C ASN A 235 10.45 -22.32 31.02
N ALA A 236 9.17 -22.65 30.84
CA ALA A 236 8.71 -24.01 30.74
C ALA A 236 9.38 -24.70 29.55
N LYS A 237 9.90 -25.90 29.81
CA LYS A 237 10.55 -26.73 28.81
C LYS A 237 9.51 -27.49 28.01
N VAL A 238 9.55 -27.32 26.69
CA VAL A 238 8.74 -28.09 25.74
C VAL A 238 9.67 -29.03 24.99
N ARG A 239 9.36 -30.32 25.06
CA ARG A 239 10.08 -31.33 24.29
C ARG A 239 9.90 -31.08 22.80
N VAL A 240 10.96 -31.06 22.02
CA VAL A 240 10.97 -30.89 20.56
C VAL A 240 11.77 -32.04 19.95
N ASP A 241 11.12 -32.85 19.11
CA ASP A 241 11.72 -33.98 18.42
C ASP A 241 11.29 -33.96 16.94
N ASP A 242 12.23 -33.84 16.01
CA ASP A 242 11.95 -33.89 14.58
C ASP A 242 11.90 -35.35 14.04
N PRO A 243 10.88 -35.74 13.26
CA PRO A 243 9.65 -35.02 12.94
C PRO A 243 8.61 -35.09 14.06
N TRP A 244 7.71 -34.09 14.12
CA TRP A 244 6.64 -34.06 15.11
C TRP A 244 5.24 -34.03 14.50
N GLN A 245 4.32 -34.78 15.10
CA GLN A 245 2.87 -34.65 14.90
C GLN A 245 2.18 -34.74 16.28
N ALA A 246 1.00 -34.12 16.42
CA ALA A 246 0.28 -34.14 17.69
C ALA A 246 -0.20 -35.55 18.05
N ASP A 247 -0.83 -36.23 17.08
CA ASP A 247 -1.33 -37.59 17.21
C ASP A 247 -1.55 -38.22 15.82
N LYS A 248 -2.00 -39.48 15.79
CA LYS A 248 -2.17 -40.23 14.54
C LYS A 248 -3.28 -39.72 13.62
N SER A 249 -4.20 -38.89 14.10
CA SER A 249 -5.27 -38.30 13.29
C SER A 249 -4.75 -37.35 12.21
N TRP A 250 -3.49 -36.90 12.33
CA TRP A 250 -2.81 -36.07 11.32
C TRP A 250 -2.33 -36.88 10.11
N GLY A 251 -2.46 -38.22 10.14
CA GLY A 251 -2.08 -39.09 9.02
C GLY A 251 -0.58 -39.04 8.76
N SER A 252 -0.18 -38.62 7.56
CA SER A 252 1.22 -38.51 7.14
C SER A 252 1.80 -37.10 7.28
N TYR A 253 1.06 -36.18 7.90
CA TYR A 253 1.50 -34.80 8.06
C TYR A 253 2.33 -34.64 9.34
N PHE A 254 3.52 -34.05 9.20
CA PHE A 254 4.44 -33.75 10.29
C PHE A 254 4.94 -32.31 10.19
N VAL A 255 5.01 -31.63 11.33
CA VAL A 255 5.77 -30.39 11.46
C VAL A 255 7.25 -30.75 11.52
N ARG A 256 8.03 -30.11 10.66
CA ARG A 256 9.48 -30.30 10.58
C ARG A 256 10.21 -29.21 11.34
N SER A 257 11.24 -29.61 12.07
CA SER A 257 12.17 -28.67 12.70
C SER A 257 12.92 -27.85 11.65
N SER A 258 13.17 -26.58 11.96
CA SER A 258 14.03 -25.69 11.17
C SER A 258 15.52 -25.91 11.46
N SER A 259 15.86 -26.49 12.62
CA SER A 259 17.23 -26.67 13.10
C SER A 259 17.62 -28.13 13.40
N ARG A 260 16.84 -29.11 12.93
CA ARG A 260 17.00 -30.55 13.25
C ARG A 260 17.02 -30.81 14.77
N ALA A 261 16.10 -30.16 15.47
CA ALA A 261 16.02 -30.13 16.92
C ALA A 261 15.67 -31.49 17.52
N HIS A 262 16.35 -31.79 18.63
CA HIS A 262 16.03 -32.86 19.58
C HIS A 262 16.31 -32.33 20.98
N GLY A 263 15.39 -32.52 21.94
CA GLY A 263 15.60 -32.06 23.31
C GLY A 263 14.49 -31.17 23.85
N ASP A 264 14.79 -30.52 24.97
CA ASP A 264 13.85 -29.63 25.66
C ASP A 264 14.20 -28.17 25.36
N TYR A 265 13.20 -27.40 24.94
CA TYR A 265 13.37 -26.02 24.49
C TYR A 265 12.54 -25.10 25.38
N THR A 266 13.12 -23.98 25.79
CA THR A 266 12.38 -22.84 26.35
C THR A 266 11.85 -21.95 25.22
N MET A 267 11.02 -20.95 25.53
CA MET A 267 10.57 -19.98 24.52
C MET A 267 11.74 -19.19 23.93
N ALA A 268 12.73 -18.86 24.75
CA ALA A 268 13.96 -18.20 24.32
C ALA A 268 14.75 -19.07 23.33
N ASP A 269 14.86 -20.38 23.57
CA ASP A 269 15.47 -21.33 22.61
C ASP A 269 14.66 -21.40 21.32
N GLY A 270 13.33 -21.43 21.43
CA GLY A 270 12.41 -21.40 20.30
C GLY A 270 12.66 -20.21 19.38
N TYR A 271 12.81 -18.99 19.93
CA TYR A 271 13.16 -17.81 19.14
C TYR A 271 14.59 -17.85 18.60
N ARG A 272 15.57 -18.20 19.44
CA ARG A 272 16.99 -18.21 19.07
C ARG A 272 17.27 -19.13 17.88
N LEU A 273 16.68 -20.32 17.88
CA LEU A 273 16.83 -21.32 16.82
C LEU A 273 15.69 -21.27 15.79
N SER A 274 14.72 -20.37 15.98
CA SER A 274 13.54 -20.25 15.14
C SER A 274 12.81 -21.59 14.96
N GLU A 275 12.59 -22.34 16.04
CA GLU A 275 12.15 -23.74 16.01
C GLU A 275 10.65 -23.91 15.72
N ASN A 276 10.29 -24.49 14.57
CA ASN A 276 8.90 -24.62 14.12
C ASN A 276 8.05 -25.51 15.04
N ILE A 277 8.57 -26.65 15.47
CA ILE A 277 7.83 -27.62 16.30
C ILE A 277 7.48 -26.99 17.65
N TYR A 278 8.38 -26.18 18.23
CA TYR A 278 8.11 -25.44 19.45
C TYR A 278 6.89 -24.53 19.27
N PHE A 279 6.90 -23.66 18.26
CA PHE A 279 5.78 -22.74 18.02
C PHE A 279 4.49 -23.43 17.58
N ALA A 280 4.56 -24.56 16.87
CA ALA A 280 3.40 -25.39 16.57
C ALA A 280 2.74 -25.93 17.86
N LYS A 281 3.53 -26.43 18.81
CA LYS A 281 3.05 -26.90 20.11
C LYS A 281 2.45 -25.77 20.95
N ILE A 282 3.13 -24.63 21.03
CA ILE A 282 2.62 -23.44 21.75
C ILE A 282 1.31 -22.95 21.13
N GLY A 283 1.22 -22.91 19.80
CA GLY A 283 0.02 -22.56 19.07
C GLY A 283 -1.18 -23.45 19.41
N LEU A 284 -0.96 -24.77 19.45
CA LEU A 284 -1.97 -25.73 19.84
C LEU A 284 -2.36 -25.61 21.32
N GLN A 285 -1.39 -25.31 22.20
CA GLN A 285 -1.64 -25.08 23.62
C GLN A 285 -2.58 -23.89 23.88
N ILE A 286 -2.39 -22.78 23.15
CA ILE A 286 -3.26 -21.59 23.29
C ILE A 286 -4.56 -21.72 22.50
N GLY A 287 -4.56 -22.52 21.43
CA GLY A 287 -5.71 -22.75 20.56
C GLY A 287 -5.93 -21.69 19.48
N GLY A 288 -6.64 -22.10 18.42
CA GLY A 288 -6.95 -21.26 17.26
C GLY A 288 -7.66 -19.94 17.59
N PRO A 289 -8.67 -19.90 18.47
CA PRO A 289 -9.35 -18.65 18.83
C PRO A 289 -8.42 -17.59 19.44
N LYS A 290 -7.52 -17.97 20.34
CA LYS A 290 -6.57 -17.04 20.95
C LYS A 290 -5.50 -16.57 19.96
N LEU A 291 -5.00 -17.46 19.12
CA LEU A 291 -4.07 -17.07 18.06
C LEU A 291 -4.71 -16.08 17.07
N ALA A 292 -5.97 -16.32 16.68
CA ALA A 292 -6.74 -15.43 15.81
C ALA A 292 -6.99 -14.06 16.45
N GLU A 293 -7.37 -14.02 17.74
CA GLU A 293 -7.57 -12.78 18.50
C GLU A 293 -6.31 -11.91 18.48
N TYR A 294 -5.14 -12.49 18.77
CA TYR A 294 -3.89 -11.74 18.77
C TYR A 294 -3.44 -11.34 17.37
N ALA A 295 -3.60 -12.19 16.36
CA ALA A 295 -3.36 -11.79 14.98
C ALA A 295 -4.20 -10.56 14.59
N GLN A 296 -5.49 -10.55 14.97
CA GLN A 296 -6.38 -9.42 14.74
C GLN A 296 -5.97 -8.16 15.50
N ARG A 297 -5.53 -8.29 16.76
CA ARG A 297 -4.97 -7.16 17.54
C ARG A 297 -3.77 -6.53 16.86
N PHE A 298 -2.90 -7.33 16.23
CA PHE A 298 -1.80 -6.85 15.39
C PHE A 298 -2.23 -6.41 13.97
N GLY A 299 -3.53 -6.28 13.70
CA GLY A 299 -4.07 -5.79 12.43
C GLY A 299 -4.15 -6.81 11.29
N ILE A 300 -3.81 -8.08 11.55
CA ILE A 300 -3.93 -9.16 10.55
C ILE A 300 -5.40 -9.56 10.40
N GLY A 301 -5.87 -9.81 9.17
CA GLY A 301 -7.30 -10.00 8.89
C GLY A 301 -8.05 -8.71 8.58
N SER A 302 -7.39 -7.55 8.65
CA SER A 302 -7.95 -6.24 8.27
C SER A 302 -7.03 -5.54 7.26
N SER A 303 -7.57 -4.57 6.52
CA SER A 303 -6.75 -3.63 5.74
C SER A 303 -6.04 -2.66 6.67
N THR A 304 -4.74 -2.46 6.46
CA THR A 304 -3.98 -1.47 7.22
C THR A 304 -4.52 -0.07 6.95
N ARG A 305 -4.89 0.65 8.02
CA ARG A 305 -5.29 2.06 7.96
C ARG A 305 -4.02 2.90 7.75
N CYS A 306 -3.84 3.38 6.53
CA CYS A 306 -2.71 4.18 6.07
C CYS A 306 -3.19 5.02 4.88
N ASP A 307 -2.51 6.13 4.60
CA ASP A 307 -2.79 7.02 3.46
C ASP A 307 -2.83 6.25 2.14
N ILE A 308 -1.90 5.30 1.97
CA ILE A 308 -1.91 4.33 0.88
C ILE A 308 -2.56 3.05 1.39
N THR A 309 -3.77 2.76 0.92
CA THR A 309 -4.54 1.60 1.38
C THR A 309 -3.79 0.30 1.11
N GLY A 310 -3.63 -0.52 2.15
CA GLY A 310 -3.03 -1.85 2.06
C GLY A 310 -4.05 -2.95 1.74
N ALA A 311 -3.54 -4.07 1.23
CA ALA A 311 -4.35 -5.28 1.09
C ALA A 311 -4.78 -5.80 2.47
N LYS A 312 -5.95 -6.44 2.49
CA LYS A 312 -6.45 -7.13 3.69
C LYS A 312 -5.62 -8.39 3.90
N GLY A 313 -4.93 -8.49 5.04
CA GLY A 313 -4.24 -9.72 5.42
C GLY A 313 -5.23 -10.90 5.56
N GLN A 314 -4.77 -12.12 5.35
CA GLN A 314 -5.58 -13.34 5.43
C GLN A 314 -5.09 -14.21 6.58
N LEU A 315 -5.95 -14.52 7.54
CA LEU A 315 -5.63 -15.49 8.60
C LEU A 315 -5.75 -16.94 8.10
N SER A 316 -6.86 -17.23 7.41
CA SER A 316 -7.13 -18.47 6.68
C SER A 316 -8.14 -18.18 5.57
N ARG A 317 -8.41 -19.17 4.70
CA ARG A 317 -9.43 -19.03 3.64
C ARG A 317 -10.84 -18.78 4.19
N THR A 318 -11.15 -19.36 5.34
CA THR A 318 -12.46 -19.23 6.01
C THR A 318 -12.48 -18.09 7.04
N GLY A 319 -11.32 -17.49 7.34
CA GLY A 319 -11.15 -16.51 8.41
C GLY A 319 -11.08 -17.11 9.81
N VAL A 320 -11.21 -18.43 9.95
CA VAL A 320 -11.14 -19.16 11.23
C VAL A 320 -10.06 -20.24 11.16
N LEU A 321 -9.37 -20.46 12.28
CA LEU A 321 -8.42 -21.56 12.45
C LEU A 321 -9.17 -22.79 12.96
N ASP A 322 -9.75 -23.55 12.04
CA ASP A 322 -10.80 -24.55 12.29
C ASP A 322 -10.29 -25.98 12.59
N ARG A 323 -9.00 -26.24 12.40
CA ARG A 323 -8.41 -27.57 12.60
C ARG A 323 -7.02 -27.50 13.23
N PRO A 324 -6.63 -28.49 14.04
CA PRO A 324 -5.33 -28.49 14.73
C PRO A 324 -4.13 -28.32 13.81
N THR A 325 -4.12 -28.97 12.64
CA THR A 325 -3.01 -28.84 11.67
C THR A 325 -2.86 -27.41 11.14
N LEU A 326 -3.97 -26.71 10.88
CA LEU A 326 -3.95 -25.31 10.44
C LEU A 326 -3.50 -24.38 11.58
N VAL A 327 -3.92 -24.63 12.83
CA VAL A 327 -3.41 -23.89 13.99
C VAL A 327 -1.90 -24.07 14.09
N ALA A 328 -1.41 -25.30 14.00
CA ALA A 328 0.02 -25.61 14.05
C ALA A 328 0.78 -24.86 12.94
N ASP A 329 0.37 -25.00 11.67
CA ASP A 329 0.97 -24.31 10.52
C ASP A 329 1.00 -22.79 10.69
N THR A 330 -0.14 -22.21 11.05
CA THR A 330 -0.28 -20.76 11.25
C THR A 330 0.65 -20.26 12.34
N SER A 331 0.86 -21.05 13.40
CA SER A 331 1.66 -20.66 14.57
C SER A 331 3.15 -20.43 14.28
N TYR A 332 3.68 -21.00 13.20
CA TYR A 332 5.02 -20.71 12.70
C TYR A 332 5.01 -19.98 11.33
N GLY A 333 3.85 -19.41 10.98
CA GLY A 333 3.66 -18.50 9.85
C GLY A 333 3.43 -19.17 8.49
N GLN A 334 2.94 -20.41 8.50
CA GLN A 334 2.63 -21.20 7.30
C GLN A 334 1.12 -21.47 7.18
N GLY A 335 0.74 -22.40 6.31
CA GLY A 335 -0.64 -22.80 6.09
C GLY A 335 -1.34 -21.84 5.14
N GLU A 336 -2.42 -21.22 5.63
CA GLU A 336 -3.25 -20.31 4.83
C GLU A 336 -3.04 -18.83 5.18
N LEU A 337 -2.09 -18.53 6.07
CA LEU A 337 -1.77 -17.19 6.54
C LEU A 337 -1.05 -16.39 5.45
N LEU A 338 -1.54 -15.19 5.16
CA LEU A 338 -0.90 -14.22 4.28
C LEU A 338 -0.92 -12.83 4.89
N VAL A 339 0.22 -12.16 4.90
CA VAL A 339 0.38 -10.80 5.45
C VAL A 339 1.23 -9.94 4.54
N SER A 340 1.11 -8.62 4.66
CA SER A 340 1.97 -7.68 3.95
C SER A 340 3.25 -7.35 4.72
N PRO A 341 4.32 -6.94 4.02
CA PRO A 341 5.52 -6.40 4.65
C PRO A 341 5.22 -5.26 5.62
N LEU A 342 4.28 -4.37 5.28
CA LEU A 342 3.86 -3.29 6.18
C LEU A 342 3.23 -3.82 7.48
N GLN A 343 2.37 -4.85 7.40
CA GLN A 343 1.78 -5.46 8.60
C GLN A 343 2.87 -6.07 9.51
N MET A 344 3.85 -6.76 8.95
CA MET A 344 4.95 -7.32 9.76
C MET A 344 5.89 -6.25 10.33
N ALA A 345 6.10 -5.15 9.62
CA ALA A 345 6.82 -4.00 10.17
C ALA A 345 6.09 -3.39 11.37
N LEU A 346 4.76 -3.32 11.34
CA LEU A 346 3.96 -2.84 12.46
C LEU A 346 3.99 -3.80 13.65
N VAL A 347 4.02 -5.13 13.42
CA VAL A 347 4.21 -6.12 14.48
C VAL A 347 5.54 -5.86 15.21
N ALA A 348 6.63 -5.68 14.46
CA ALA A 348 7.94 -5.38 15.03
C ALA A 348 7.95 -4.03 15.77
N ALA A 349 7.34 -3.00 15.18
CA ALA A 349 7.22 -1.67 15.80
C ALA A 349 6.44 -1.73 17.12
N ALA A 350 5.34 -2.48 17.17
CA ALA A 350 4.54 -2.64 18.38
C ALA A 350 5.34 -3.28 19.51
N VAL A 351 6.11 -4.34 19.23
CA VAL A 351 6.99 -4.96 20.24
C VAL A 351 8.08 -3.98 20.67
N GLY A 352 8.71 -3.26 19.73
CA GLY A 352 9.73 -2.25 20.01
C GLY A 352 9.23 -1.07 20.85
N MET A 353 7.94 -0.76 20.79
CA MET A 353 7.29 0.33 21.54
C MET A 353 6.48 -0.16 22.73
N GLY A 354 6.93 -1.21 23.40
CA GLY A 354 6.32 -1.67 24.65
C GLY A 354 4.88 -2.15 24.48
N GLY A 355 4.53 -2.66 23.29
CA GLY A 355 3.21 -3.18 22.96
C GLY A 355 2.24 -2.15 22.40
N VAL A 356 2.67 -0.91 22.17
CA VAL A 356 1.84 0.12 21.51
C VAL A 356 2.07 0.08 20.00
N MET A 357 1.03 -0.21 19.24
CA MET A 357 1.11 -0.29 17.78
C MET A 357 0.85 1.09 17.16
N PRO A 358 1.79 1.66 16.37
CA PRO A 358 1.59 2.95 15.72
C PRO A 358 0.60 2.84 14.55
N THR A 359 -0.04 3.95 14.19
CA THR A 359 -0.79 4.03 12.92
C THR A 359 0.20 4.44 11.82
N PRO A 360 0.42 3.62 10.78
CA PRO A 360 1.36 3.98 9.72
C PRO A 360 0.83 5.13 8.86
N HIS A 361 1.71 6.04 8.46
CA HIS A 361 1.36 7.12 7.54
C HIS A 361 2.57 7.50 6.67
N TYR A 362 2.31 7.84 5.41
CA TYR A 362 3.36 8.24 4.47
C TYR A 362 3.58 9.74 4.50
N ALA A 363 2.51 10.55 4.52
CA ALA A 363 2.64 11.99 4.65
C ALA A 363 2.81 12.39 6.11
N THR A 364 3.59 13.41 6.37
CA THR A 364 3.78 14.03 7.69
C THR A 364 3.16 15.42 7.75
N GLU A 365 3.09 16.13 6.63
CA GLU A 365 2.52 17.48 6.56
C GLU A 365 1.86 17.75 5.21
N VAL A 366 0.80 18.56 5.24
CA VAL A 366 0.26 19.28 4.09
C VAL A 366 0.59 20.75 4.26
N ARG A 367 1.15 21.37 3.23
CA ARG A 367 1.54 22.78 3.21
C ARG A 367 0.80 23.55 2.13
N ASP A 368 0.59 24.84 2.37
CA ASP A 368 0.06 25.77 1.37
C ASP A 368 1.12 26.11 0.30
N ALA A 369 0.75 26.93 -0.68
CA ALA A 369 1.68 27.38 -1.71
C ALA A 369 2.80 28.32 -1.20
N ALA A 370 2.59 28.96 -0.05
CA ALA A 370 3.61 29.78 0.62
C ALA A 370 4.59 28.93 1.47
N GLY A 371 4.31 27.63 1.64
CA GLY A 371 5.12 26.68 2.39
C GLY A 371 4.75 26.55 3.87
N HIS A 372 3.68 27.19 4.33
CA HIS A 372 3.17 27.04 5.70
C HIS A 372 2.43 25.72 5.86
N ALA A 373 2.60 25.07 7.01
CA ALA A 373 1.86 23.85 7.32
C ALA A 373 0.38 24.17 7.56
N ILE A 374 -0.49 23.68 6.67
CA ILE A 374 -1.95 23.71 6.84
C ILE A 374 -2.36 22.59 7.80
N ARG A 375 -1.72 21.42 7.68
CA ARG A 375 -2.10 20.22 8.43
C ARG A 375 -0.87 19.37 8.74
N VAL A 376 -0.71 19.01 10.01
CA VAL A 376 0.25 17.99 10.45
C VAL A 376 -0.46 16.65 10.50
N ILE A 377 0.12 15.64 9.87
CA ILE A 377 -0.38 14.27 9.82
C ILE A 377 0.28 13.48 10.94
N ALA A 378 -0.45 13.34 12.05
CA ALA A 378 -0.03 12.58 13.23
C ALA A 378 -1.24 11.80 13.77
N PRO A 379 -1.62 10.66 13.15
CA PRO A 379 -2.86 9.94 13.48
C PRO A 379 -2.88 9.31 14.89
N GLY A 380 -1.75 9.34 15.61
CA GLY A 380 -1.61 8.67 16.91
C GLY A 380 -1.52 7.15 16.79
N PRO A 381 -1.30 6.43 17.90
CA PRO A 381 -1.22 4.98 17.89
C PRO A 381 -2.58 4.33 17.67
N ILE A 382 -2.59 3.14 17.07
CA ILE A 382 -3.77 2.27 16.99
C ILE A 382 -4.21 1.86 18.41
N GLY A 383 -3.23 1.59 19.28
CA GLY A 383 -3.46 1.28 20.69
C GLY A 383 -2.48 0.26 21.25
N GLN A 384 -2.73 -0.16 22.49
CA GLN A 384 -1.97 -1.21 23.18
C GLN A 384 -2.45 -2.60 22.71
N VAL A 385 -1.60 -3.35 22.00
CA VAL A 385 -1.95 -4.67 21.42
C VAL A 385 -1.52 -5.85 22.30
N ILE A 386 -0.48 -5.66 23.12
CA ILE A 386 0.05 -6.59 24.13
C ILE A 386 0.49 -5.81 25.36
N ARG A 387 0.64 -6.43 26.53
CA ARG A 387 1.13 -5.72 27.73
C ARG A 387 2.59 -5.30 27.59
N PRO A 388 3.02 -4.21 28.26
CA PRO A 388 4.42 -3.79 28.27
C PRO A 388 5.40 -4.87 28.73
N GLU A 389 5.01 -5.72 29.69
CA GLU A 389 5.82 -6.83 30.18
C GLU A 389 6.04 -7.87 29.09
N THR A 390 4.97 -8.25 28.37
CA THR A 390 5.03 -9.17 27.23
C THR A 390 5.95 -8.61 26.15
N ALA A 391 5.80 -7.34 25.80
CA ALA A 391 6.64 -6.67 24.82
C ALA A 391 8.12 -6.73 25.23
N ARG A 392 8.44 -6.41 26.50
CA ARG A 392 9.80 -6.47 27.04
C ARG A 392 10.40 -7.87 26.96
N THR A 393 9.65 -8.89 27.38
CA THR A 393 10.08 -10.30 27.29
C THR A 393 10.35 -10.71 25.84
N LEU A 394 9.48 -10.35 24.91
CA LEU A 394 9.69 -10.61 23.48
C LEU A 394 10.90 -9.86 22.94
N THR A 395 11.10 -8.59 23.27
CA THR A 395 12.29 -7.83 22.88
C THR A 395 13.56 -8.54 23.30
N THR A 396 13.65 -9.01 24.56
CA THR A 396 14.81 -9.77 25.04
C THR A 396 15.06 -11.04 24.21
N MET A 397 14.00 -11.80 23.91
CA MET A 397 14.11 -13.02 23.09
C MET A 397 14.52 -12.74 21.64
N LEU A 398 13.99 -11.67 21.04
CA LEU A 398 14.30 -11.26 19.68
C LEU A 398 15.73 -10.73 19.55
N VAL A 399 16.23 -9.98 20.54
CA VAL A 399 17.66 -9.64 20.63
C VAL A 399 18.50 -10.92 20.72
N GLY A 400 18.08 -11.88 21.56
CA GLY A 400 18.72 -13.20 21.63
C GLY A 400 18.72 -13.98 20.31
N ALA A 401 17.72 -13.79 19.45
CA ALA A 401 17.65 -14.40 18.12
C ALA A 401 18.60 -13.77 17.08
N VAL A 402 19.18 -12.61 17.39
CA VAL A 402 20.19 -11.93 16.56
C VAL A 402 21.59 -12.12 17.16
N GLU A 403 21.72 -11.94 18.47
CA GLU A 403 23.03 -11.84 19.14
C GLU A 403 23.46 -13.13 19.83
N GLY A 404 22.53 -14.06 20.06
CA GLY A 404 22.78 -15.27 20.83
C GLY A 404 23.74 -16.24 20.16
N PRO A 405 24.48 -17.06 20.93
CA PRO A 405 25.27 -18.15 20.39
C PRO A 405 24.43 -19.13 19.56
N GLY A 406 24.87 -19.38 18.33
CA GLY A 406 24.14 -20.24 17.39
C GLY A 406 22.78 -19.70 16.97
N ALA A 407 22.53 -18.40 17.15
CA ALA A 407 21.27 -17.78 16.75
C ALA A 407 21.10 -17.81 15.23
N PHE A 408 19.85 -18.06 14.79
CA PHE A 408 19.53 -18.18 13.37
C PHE A 408 19.93 -16.93 12.57
N ALA A 409 19.78 -15.73 13.15
CA ALA A 409 20.12 -14.47 12.49
C ALA A 409 21.54 -13.97 12.81
N PHE A 410 22.41 -14.76 13.45
CA PHE A 410 23.77 -14.32 13.83
C PHE A 410 24.61 -13.86 12.62
N ALA A 411 24.42 -14.51 11.47
CA ALA A 411 25.11 -14.15 10.21
C ALA A 411 24.54 -12.90 9.52
N ALA A 412 23.48 -12.28 10.05
CA ALA A 412 22.90 -11.06 9.51
C ALA A 412 23.49 -9.76 10.11
N LYS A 413 24.49 -9.87 11.00
CA LYS A 413 25.23 -8.74 11.57
C LYS A 413 26.25 -8.13 10.61
#